data_AF-A0A8S2PN94-F1
#
_entry.id   AF-A0A8S2PN94-F1
#
_cell.length_a   1.000
_cell.length_b   1.000
_cell.length_c   1.000
_cell.angle_alpha   90.00
_cell.angle_beta   90.00
_cell.angle_gamma   90.00
#
_symmetry.space_group_name_H-M   'P 1'
#
loop_
_entity.id
_entity.type
_entity.pdbx_description
1 polymer ?
#
loop_
_entity_poly.entity_id
_entity_poly.type
_entity_poly.pdbx_seq_one_letter_code
_entity_poly.pdbx_strand_id
1 'polypeptide(L)'
;MGDNRTMHHGDRPCSDGDRCTNRRLEHILIFHSKDFKPQKRYCDVQQKSPGKNLYIGFHRTTAEAAVSIAHSDFAISTNNKSTMLGHGVYFARSMAETEGKANANGAYICAEIEMGKVKEVGPGPEKDSLRGTTHLWKEYDTVYYNHTKDSRDEFCVKSPDQILKWIITVNQEEDEK
;
A
#
# COMPACT_ATOMS: atom_id res chain seq x y z
N MET A 1 29.34 17.23 4.41
CA MET A 1 28.69 18.52 4.09
C MET A 1 27.51 18.20 3.18
N GLY A 2 26.33 17.82 3.65
CA GLY A 2 25.66 18.22 4.89
C GLY A 2 24.84 19.46 4.62
N ASP A 3 23.73 19.31 3.88
CA ASP A 3 22.55 20.18 3.93
C ASP A 3 21.42 19.58 3.08
N ASN A 4 20.19 19.64 3.60
CA ASN A 4 18.92 19.07 3.11
C ASN A 4 18.48 17.71 3.69
N ARG A 5 18.74 17.44 4.97
CA ARG A 5 17.84 16.57 5.75
C ARG A 5 16.59 17.36 6.08
N THR A 6 15.56 17.27 5.23
CA THR A 6 14.25 17.83 5.53
C THR A 6 13.64 17.08 6.72
N MET A 7 13.53 17.74 7.88
CA MET A 7 12.94 17.22 9.12
C MET A 7 11.46 16.80 9.01
N HIS A 8 10.84 16.98 7.86
CA HIS A 8 9.46 16.57 7.58
C HIS A 8 9.41 15.87 6.22
N HIS A 9 9.05 14.59 6.21
CA HIS A 9 8.66 13.93 4.97
C HIS A 9 7.42 14.61 4.38
N GLY A 10 7.58 15.16 3.18
CA GLY A 10 6.55 15.18 2.15
C GLY A 10 5.38 16.17 2.22
N ASP A 11 5.56 17.35 2.82
CA ASP A 11 4.60 18.47 2.72
C ASP A 11 5.06 19.56 1.75
N ARG A 12 5.74 19.18 0.66
CA ARG A 12 6.02 20.14 -0.41
C ARG A 12 4.82 20.16 -1.37
N PRO A 13 4.22 21.33 -1.65
CA PRO A 13 3.15 21.39 -2.63
C PRO A 13 3.68 20.91 -3.97
N CYS A 14 3.02 19.91 -4.55
CA CYS A 14 3.29 19.50 -5.93
C CYS A 14 2.97 20.68 -6.86
N SER A 15 3.85 20.97 -7.81
CA SER A 15 3.62 22.02 -8.82
C SER A 15 2.35 21.79 -9.64
N ASP A 16 1.93 20.53 -9.75
CA ASP A 16 0.76 20.11 -10.52
C ASP A 16 -0.52 19.98 -9.64
N GLY A 17 -0.40 20.22 -8.33
CA GLY A 17 -1.50 20.15 -7.36
C GLY A 17 -2.34 18.87 -7.45
N ASP A 18 -3.67 19.02 -7.44
CA ASP A 18 -4.65 17.93 -7.56
C ASP A 18 -4.63 17.21 -8.93
N ARG A 19 -3.81 17.67 -9.90
CA ARG A 19 -3.71 17.09 -11.26
C ARG A 19 -2.42 16.33 -11.50
N CYS A 20 -1.61 16.12 -10.48
CA CYS A 20 -0.35 15.39 -10.62
C CYS A 20 -0.59 13.98 -11.21
N THR A 21 0.11 13.68 -12.30
CA THR A 21 0.10 12.36 -12.95
C THR A 21 1.40 11.59 -12.75
N ASN A 22 2.37 12.17 -12.03
CA ASN A 22 3.65 11.55 -11.77
C ASN A 22 3.49 10.42 -10.74
N ARG A 23 3.64 9.18 -11.21
CA ARG A 23 3.50 7.97 -10.39
C ARG A 23 4.82 7.40 -9.89
N ARG A 24 5.94 8.13 -10.05
CA ARG A 24 7.23 7.72 -9.49
C ARG A 24 7.15 7.68 -7.96
N LEU A 25 7.66 6.61 -7.36
CA LEU A 25 7.58 6.39 -5.92
C LEU A 25 8.23 7.53 -5.11
N GLU A 26 9.38 8.05 -5.57
CA GLU A 26 10.05 9.17 -4.90
C GLU A 26 9.19 10.44 -4.93
N HIS A 27 8.54 10.70 -6.06
CA HIS A 27 7.69 11.87 -6.21
C HIS A 27 6.47 11.79 -5.29
N ILE A 28 5.83 10.62 -5.23
CA ILE A 28 4.69 10.37 -4.35
C ILE A 28 5.10 10.59 -2.89
N LEU A 29 6.24 10.05 -2.46
CA LEU A 29 6.71 10.20 -1.08
C LEU A 29 7.12 11.65 -0.73
N ILE A 30 7.67 12.42 -1.67
CA ILE A 30 8.17 13.77 -1.42
C ILE A 30 7.07 14.84 -1.53
N PHE A 31 6.05 14.65 -2.36
CA PHE A 31 5.07 15.71 -2.65
C PHE A 31 3.64 15.36 -2.26
N HIS A 32 3.39 14.08 -1.95
CA HIS A 32 2.05 13.59 -1.69
C HIS A 32 2.00 12.71 -0.46
N SER A 33 2.96 12.77 0.47
CA SER A 33 2.93 11.82 1.59
C SER A 33 1.69 11.97 2.46
N LYS A 34 1.30 13.22 2.75
CA LYS A 34 0.13 13.55 3.59
C LYS A 34 -1.09 13.98 2.77
N ASP A 35 -0.86 14.59 1.62
CA ASP A 35 -1.91 15.15 0.76
C ASP A 35 -2.37 14.23 -0.37
N PHE A 36 -1.89 12.97 -0.45
CA PHE A 36 -2.52 11.98 -1.31
C PHE A 36 -3.91 11.65 -0.75
N LYS A 37 -4.89 12.50 -1.10
CA LYS A 37 -6.30 12.11 -1.16
C LYS A 37 -6.32 10.75 -1.83
N PRO A 38 -6.88 9.72 -1.18
CA PRO A 38 -6.53 8.34 -1.49
C PRO A 38 -6.65 8.15 -2.99
N GLN A 39 -5.60 7.61 -3.62
CA GLN A 39 -5.54 7.43 -5.06
C GLN A 39 -6.86 6.86 -5.57
N LYS A 40 -7.31 7.17 -6.78
CA LYS A 40 -8.59 6.62 -7.28
C LYS A 40 -8.63 5.11 -7.12
N ARG A 41 -9.82 4.56 -6.83
CA ARG A 41 -10.01 3.11 -6.69
C ARG A 41 -9.49 2.39 -7.91
N TYR A 42 -9.08 1.14 -7.73
CA TYR A 42 -8.52 0.36 -8.84
C TYR A 42 -9.48 0.28 -10.04
N CYS A 43 -10.78 0.10 -9.79
CA CYS A 43 -11.81 0.11 -10.83
C CYS A 43 -11.83 1.43 -11.65
N ASP A 44 -11.72 2.58 -11.00
CA ASP A 44 -11.67 3.89 -11.65
C ASP A 44 -10.39 4.09 -12.48
N VAL A 45 -9.28 3.52 -12.00
CA VAL A 45 -8.00 3.52 -12.74
C VAL A 45 -8.13 2.65 -14.00
N GLN A 46 -8.69 1.45 -13.88
CA GLN A 46 -8.91 0.55 -15.02
C GLN A 46 -9.85 1.15 -16.08
N GLN A 47 -10.91 1.86 -15.67
CA GLN A 47 -11.80 2.54 -16.62
C GLN A 47 -11.08 3.60 -17.46
N LYS A 48 -10.10 4.30 -16.87
CA LYS A 48 -9.34 5.37 -17.55
C LYS A 48 -8.14 4.84 -18.34
N SER A 49 -7.58 3.71 -17.94
CA SER A 49 -6.39 3.12 -18.57
C SER A 49 -6.49 1.60 -18.57
N PRO A 50 -7.39 1.03 -19.41
CA PRO A 50 -7.61 -0.41 -19.46
C PRO A 50 -6.31 -1.16 -19.78
N GLY A 51 -6.08 -2.28 -19.10
CA GLY A 51 -4.94 -3.17 -19.37
C GLY A 51 -3.62 -2.72 -18.73
N LYS A 52 -3.59 -1.59 -18.02
CA LYS A 52 -2.48 -1.25 -17.12
C LYS A 52 -2.76 -1.81 -15.74
N ASN A 53 -2.14 -2.92 -15.38
CA ASN A 53 -2.33 -3.57 -14.08
C ASN A 53 -1.45 -2.98 -12.96
N LEU A 54 -0.73 -1.89 -13.22
CA LEU A 54 0.13 -1.26 -12.23
C LEU A 54 -0.66 -0.36 -11.30
N TYR A 55 -0.40 -0.49 -10.00
CA TYR A 55 -1.02 0.30 -8.95
C TYR A 55 -0.01 0.63 -7.86
N ILE A 56 -0.26 1.69 -7.10
CA ILE A 56 0.62 2.08 -6.00
C ILE A 56 0.03 1.55 -4.70
N GLY A 57 0.82 0.90 -3.87
CA GLY A 57 0.40 0.45 -2.54
C GLY A 57 1.18 1.15 -1.44
N PHE A 58 0.50 1.37 -0.32
CA PHE A 58 1.13 1.90 0.90
C PHE A 58 1.04 0.86 2.01
N HIS A 59 2.17 0.60 2.67
CA HIS A 59 2.27 -0.35 3.77
C HIS A 59 2.97 0.33 4.94
N ARG A 60 2.53 0.05 6.17
CA ARG A 60 3.14 0.58 7.39
C ARG A 60 3.57 -0.58 8.27
N THR A 61 4.79 -0.47 8.79
CA THR A 61 5.41 -1.52 9.58
C THR A 61 6.40 -0.93 10.60
N THR A 62 7.05 -1.76 11.40
CA THR A 62 8.12 -1.30 12.32
C THR A 62 9.43 -1.10 11.56
N ALA A 63 10.37 -0.36 12.13
CA ALA A 63 11.68 -0.14 11.51
C ALA A 63 12.42 -1.47 11.27
N GLU A 64 12.38 -2.39 12.24
CA GLU A 64 13.04 -3.70 12.15
C GLU A 64 12.44 -4.56 11.05
N ALA A 65 11.10 -4.56 10.94
CA ALA A 65 10.42 -5.28 9.87
C ALA A 65 10.70 -4.66 8.49
N ALA A 66 10.84 -3.33 8.41
CA ALA A 66 11.23 -2.66 7.18
C ALA A 66 12.66 -3.03 6.74
N VAL A 67 13.60 -3.10 7.69
CA VAL A 67 14.97 -3.61 7.44
C VAL A 67 14.92 -5.06 6.98
N SER A 68 14.11 -5.91 7.62
CA SER A 68 13.92 -7.30 7.18
C SER A 68 13.40 -7.38 5.74
N ILE A 69 12.42 -6.56 5.38
CA ILE A 69 11.88 -6.48 4.01
C ILE A 69 12.96 -6.04 3.02
N ALA A 70 13.81 -5.08 3.40
CA ALA A 70 14.93 -4.64 2.55
C ALA A 70 15.96 -5.76 2.28
N HIS A 71 16.08 -6.73 3.18
CA HIS A 71 17.03 -7.85 3.05
C HIS A 71 16.43 -9.14 2.47
N SER A 72 15.11 -9.36 2.58
CA SER A 72 14.48 -10.66 2.32
C SER A 72 13.11 -10.60 1.64
N ASP A 73 12.73 -9.44 1.12
CA ASP A 73 11.42 -9.14 0.51
C ASP A 73 10.24 -9.20 1.50
N PHE A 74 9.03 -8.93 0.99
CA PHE A 74 7.81 -8.97 1.79
C PHE A 74 7.44 -10.40 2.19
N ALA A 75 7.03 -10.58 3.45
CA ALA A 75 6.48 -11.83 3.92
C ALA A 75 4.96 -11.89 3.74
N ILE A 76 4.44 -13.07 3.37
CA ILE A 76 2.99 -13.32 3.30
C ILE A 76 2.42 -13.40 4.72
N SER A 77 1.40 -12.60 5.00
CA SER A 77 0.66 -12.72 6.26
C SER A 77 -0.21 -13.98 6.25
N THR A 78 0.12 -14.95 7.09
CA THR A 78 -0.61 -16.22 7.27
C THR A 78 -1.45 -16.27 8.55
N ASN A 79 -1.42 -15.22 9.37
CA ASN A 79 -2.16 -15.18 10.63
C ASN A 79 -3.66 -14.93 10.38
N ASN A 80 -4.50 -15.90 10.73
CA ASN A 80 -5.95 -15.85 10.51
C ASN A 80 -6.68 -14.69 11.22
N LYS A 81 -6.08 -14.11 12.28
CA LYS A 81 -6.68 -12.98 12.99
C LYS A 81 -6.50 -11.64 12.27
N SER A 82 -5.39 -11.46 11.55
CA SER A 82 -5.04 -10.22 10.84
C SER A 82 -5.38 -10.22 9.34
N THR A 83 -5.82 -11.35 8.78
CA THR A 83 -5.97 -11.55 7.34
C THR A 83 -7.42 -11.41 6.87
N MET A 84 -7.94 -10.18 6.85
CA MET A 84 -9.34 -9.90 6.49
C MET A 84 -9.72 -10.26 5.05
N LEU A 85 -8.76 -10.28 4.13
CA LEU A 85 -8.93 -10.54 2.69
C LEU A 85 -8.23 -11.83 2.24
N GLY A 86 -7.90 -12.70 3.19
CA GLY A 86 -7.12 -13.92 2.95
C GLY A 86 -5.62 -13.75 3.19
N HIS A 87 -4.84 -14.82 3.02
CA HIS A 87 -3.39 -14.76 3.24
C HIS A 87 -2.70 -14.02 2.09
N GLY A 88 -1.85 -13.05 2.40
CA GLY A 88 -1.15 -12.25 1.39
C GLY A 88 -0.43 -11.05 1.98
N VAL A 89 0.00 -10.13 1.11
CA VAL A 89 0.64 -8.86 1.51
C VAL A 89 -0.38 -7.73 1.36
N TYR A 90 -0.55 -6.94 2.43
CA TYR A 90 -1.62 -5.96 2.53
C TYR A 90 -1.12 -4.54 2.28
N PHE A 91 -1.89 -3.79 1.50
CA PHE A 91 -1.62 -2.41 1.15
C PHE A 91 -2.88 -1.55 1.28
N ALA A 92 -2.68 -0.27 1.56
CA ALA A 92 -3.72 0.76 1.57
C ALA A 92 -3.58 1.69 0.36
N ARG A 93 -4.56 2.59 0.17
CA ARG A 93 -4.58 3.54 -0.94
C ARG A 93 -3.82 4.84 -0.70
N SER A 94 -3.52 5.15 0.55
CA SER A 94 -2.64 6.26 0.94
C SER A 94 -1.90 5.96 2.23
N MET A 95 -0.89 6.77 2.56
CA MET A 95 -0.18 6.63 3.83
C MET A 95 -1.05 6.96 5.03
N ALA A 96 -1.90 8.00 4.94
CA ALA A 96 -2.84 8.36 6.01
C ALA A 96 -3.77 7.19 6.40
N GLU A 97 -4.17 6.36 5.43
CA GLU A 97 -5.01 5.19 5.71
C GLU A 97 -4.29 4.10 6.49
N THR A 98 -2.96 4.05 6.43
CA THR A 98 -2.17 3.06 7.19
C THR A 98 -2.02 3.45 8.67
N GLU A 99 -2.20 4.73 9.01
CA GLU A 99 -1.96 5.26 10.37
C GLU A 99 -2.92 4.71 11.43
N GLY A 100 -4.14 4.33 11.04
CA GLY A 100 -5.15 3.78 11.94
C GLY A 100 -5.33 2.26 11.87
N LYS A 101 -4.51 1.55 11.07
CA LYS A 101 -4.72 0.13 10.77
C LYS A 101 -3.59 -0.79 11.25
N ALA A 102 -2.35 -0.31 11.28
CA ALA A 102 -1.22 -1.07 11.79
C ALA A 102 -0.93 -0.68 13.25
N ASN A 103 -0.84 -1.67 14.15
CA ASN A 103 -0.25 -1.50 15.49
C ASN A 103 1.28 -1.34 15.44
N ALA A 104 1.85 -1.21 14.24
CA ALA A 104 3.27 -1.06 13.97
C ALA A 104 3.54 0.38 13.53
N ASN A 105 4.42 1.05 14.27
CA ASN A 105 4.90 2.39 13.97
C ASN A 105 6.41 2.31 13.75
N GLY A 106 6.95 3.13 12.84
CA GLY A 106 8.40 3.26 12.64
C GLY A 106 8.81 3.40 11.19
N ALA A 107 8.07 2.78 10.25
CA ALA A 107 8.38 2.89 8.82
C ALA A 107 7.15 2.88 7.93
N TYR A 108 7.27 3.55 6.79
CA TYR A 108 6.32 3.51 5.67
C TYR A 108 7.00 2.94 4.44
N ILE A 109 6.23 2.18 3.65
CA ILE A 109 6.66 1.62 2.38
C ILE A 109 5.67 2.07 1.30
N CYS A 110 6.19 2.65 0.23
CA CYS A 110 5.44 2.95 -0.98
C CYS A 110 5.91 2.01 -2.09
N ALA A 111 4.99 1.24 -2.67
CA ALA A 111 5.29 0.16 -3.60
C ALA A 111 4.57 0.32 -4.93
N GLU A 112 5.23 -0.06 -6.03
CA GLU A 112 4.64 -0.28 -7.35
C GLU A 112 4.27 -1.76 -7.48
N ILE A 113 2.98 -2.03 -7.73
CA ILE A 113 2.38 -3.36 -7.63
C ILE A 113 1.71 -3.74 -8.94
N GLU A 114 2.02 -4.94 -9.43
CA GLU A 114 1.30 -5.63 -10.51
C GLU A 114 0.06 -6.32 -9.94
N MET A 115 -1.10 -5.72 -10.16
CA MET A 115 -2.37 -6.14 -9.57
C MET A 115 -2.94 -7.42 -10.19
N GLY A 116 -2.54 -7.75 -11.42
CA GLY A 116 -3.03 -8.92 -12.15
C GLY A 116 -4.56 -8.96 -12.26
N LYS A 117 -5.14 -10.14 -12.11
CA LYS A 117 -6.59 -10.32 -12.08
C LYS A 117 -7.14 -10.01 -10.69
N VAL A 118 -7.94 -8.94 -10.59
CA VAL A 118 -8.45 -8.42 -9.31
C VAL A 118 -9.85 -8.91 -9.00
N LYS A 119 -10.07 -9.43 -7.78
CA LYS A 119 -11.39 -9.67 -7.20
C LYS A 119 -11.77 -8.50 -6.32
N GLU A 120 -12.76 -7.71 -6.73
CA GLU A 120 -13.32 -6.65 -5.91
C GLU A 120 -14.41 -7.20 -4.98
N VAL A 121 -14.35 -6.79 -3.71
CA VAL A 121 -15.35 -7.14 -2.69
C VAL A 121 -15.77 -5.90 -1.91
N GLY A 122 -17.05 -5.86 -1.52
CA GLY A 122 -17.62 -4.82 -0.66
C GLY A 122 -17.82 -5.31 0.78
N PRO A 123 -18.38 -4.48 1.68
CA PRO A 123 -18.77 -4.93 3.01
C PRO A 123 -19.88 -5.97 2.89
N GLY A 124 -19.78 -7.06 3.66
CA GLY A 124 -20.81 -8.09 3.72
C GLY A 124 -20.24 -9.51 3.83
N PRO A 125 -21.11 -10.52 3.72
CA PRO A 125 -20.77 -11.92 3.96
C PRO A 125 -19.64 -12.45 3.07
N GLU A 126 -19.54 -11.95 1.84
CA GLU A 126 -18.46 -12.35 0.92
C GLU A 126 -17.09 -11.95 1.47
N LYS A 127 -16.93 -10.74 2.02
CA LYS A 127 -15.68 -10.32 2.64
C LYS A 127 -15.37 -11.16 3.87
N ASP A 128 -16.38 -11.45 4.70
CA ASP A 128 -16.20 -12.19 5.94
C ASP A 128 -15.75 -13.64 5.69
N SER A 129 -16.17 -14.24 4.57
CA SER A 129 -15.76 -15.60 4.18
C SER A 129 -14.30 -15.69 3.69
N LEU A 130 -13.65 -14.57 3.36
CA LEU A 130 -12.25 -14.57 2.90
C LEU A 130 -11.24 -14.74 4.02
N ARG A 131 -11.64 -14.46 5.26
CA ARG A 131 -10.71 -14.34 6.39
C ARG A 131 -9.87 -15.60 6.59
N GLY A 132 -8.55 -15.45 6.56
CA GLY A 132 -7.62 -16.57 6.79
C GLY A 132 -7.64 -17.66 5.71
N THR A 133 -8.18 -17.36 4.53
CA THR A 133 -8.28 -18.33 3.42
C THR A 133 -7.35 -17.97 2.25
N THR A 134 -7.18 -18.91 1.33
CA THR A 134 -6.40 -18.75 0.08
C THR A 134 -7.21 -19.15 -1.17
N HIS A 135 -8.53 -19.39 -1.02
CA HIS A 135 -9.33 -20.03 -2.07
C HIS A 135 -9.42 -19.20 -3.35
N LEU A 136 -9.41 -17.87 -3.24
CA LEU A 136 -9.42 -16.97 -4.40
C LEU A 136 -8.11 -16.98 -5.20
N TRP A 137 -7.00 -17.46 -4.63
CA TRP A 137 -5.68 -17.48 -5.27
C TRP A 137 -5.56 -18.45 -6.45
N LYS A 138 -6.57 -19.30 -6.66
CA LYS A 138 -6.66 -20.13 -7.88
C LYS A 138 -7.10 -19.32 -9.10
N GLU A 139 -7.84 -18.24 -8.90
CA GLU A 139 -8.51 -17.51 -9.98
C GLU A 139 -8.13 -16.03 -10.06
N TYR A 140 -7.60 -15.46 -8.97
CA TYR A 140 -7.29 -14.06 -8.82
C TYR A 140 -5.89 -13.89 -8.23
N ASP A 141 -5.24 -12.78 -8.58
CA ASP A 141 -3.91 -12.39 -8.10
C ASP A 141 -4.01 -11.38 -6.96
N THR A 142 -5.09 -10.60 -6.93
CA THR A 142 -5.32 -9.57 -5.90
C THR A 142 -6.78 -9.57 -5.46
N VAL A 143 -7.00 -9.40 -4.15
CA VAL A 143 -8.32 -9.08 -3.59
C VAL A 143 -8.33 -7.61 -3.19
N TYR A 144 -9.29 -6.86 -3.72
CA TYR A 144 -9.45 -5.44 -3.45
C TYR A 144 -10.74 -5.20 -2.67
N TYR A 145 -10.63 -4.57 -1.51
CA TYR A 145 -11.77 -4.24 -0.65
C TYR A 145 -12.20 -2.79 -0.84
N ASN A 146 -13.39 -2.62 -1.41
CA ASN A 146 -14.08 -1.35 -1.54
C ASN A 146 -14.87 -1.08 -0.24
N HIS A 147 -14.28 -0.33 0.70
CA HIS A 147 -14.99 0.05 1.93
C HIS A 147 -16.03 1.13 1.62
N THR A 148 -17.10 1.19 2.42
CA THR A 148 -18.06 2.30 2.43
C THR A 148 -17.45 3.66 2.76
N LYS A 149 -16.30 3.70 3.43
CA LYS A 149 -15.54 4.92 3.71
C LYS A 149 -14.35 4.88 2.78
N ASP A 150 -14.26 5.84 1.87
CA ASP A 150 -13.23 5.82 0.82
C ASP A 150 -11.81 5.77 1.40
N SER A 151 -11.62 6.36 2.58
CA SER A 151 -10.37 6.35 3.34
C SER A 151 -10.04 5.03 4.07
N ARG A 152 -10.71 3.92 3.71
CA ARG A 152 -10.53 2.63 4.41
C ARG A 152 -10.40 1.45 3.47
N ASP A 153 -10.27 1.71 2.18
CA ASP A 153 -9.96 0.68 1.20
C ASP A 153 -8.64 -0.01 1.54
N GLU A 154 -8.57 -1.29 1.18
CA GLU A 154 -7.38 -2.12 1.32
C GLU A 154 -7.33 -3.10 0.18
N PHE A 155 -6.14 -3.59 -0.12
CA PHE A 155 -5.99 -4.70 -1.04
C PHE A 155 -4.89 -5.64 -0.57
N CYS A 156 -5.09 -6.90 -0.90
CA CYS A 156 -4.24 -8.02 -0.51
C CYS A 156 -3.74 -8.69 -1.79
N VAL A 157 -2.43 -8.67 -1.99
CA VAL A 157 -1.78 -9.37 -3.11
C VAL A 157 -1.36 -10.76 -2.69
N LYS A 158 -1.50 -11.72 -3.59
CA LYS A 158 -1.24 -13.14 -3.36
C LYS A 158 0.24 -13.43 -3.11
N SER A 159 1.14 -12.80 -3.88
CA SER A 159 2.59 -13.06 -3.83
C SER A 159 3.39 -11.77 -3.68
N PRO A 160 4.50 -11.78 -2.92
CA PRO A 160 5.51 -10.73 -2.95
C PRO A 160 6.04 -10.42 -4.35
N ASP A 161 6.03 -11.39 -5.27
CA ASP A 161 6.48 -11.20 -6.67
C ASP A 161 5.66 -10.16 -7.43
N GLN A 162 4.46 -9.82 -6.95
CA GLN A 162 3.64 -8.74 -7.50
C GLN A 162 4.19 -7.35 -7.16
N ILE A 163 5.13 -7.23 -6.23
CA ILE A 163 5.69 -5.97 -5.75
C ILE A 163 6.96 -5.71 -6.56
N LEU A 164 6.85 -4.88 -7.59
CA LEU A 164 7.91 -4.69 -8.58
C LEU A 164 9.04 -3.82 -8.06
N LYS A 165 8.69 -2.79 -7.28
CA LYS A 165 9.62 -1.81 -6.69
C LYS A 165 9.00 -1.23 -5.44
N TRP A 166 9.84 -0.84 -4.48
CA TRP A 166 9.38 -0.13 -3.30
C TRP A 166 10.44 0.85 -2.78
N ILE A 167 9.98 1.86 -2.07
CA ILE A 167 10.81 2.76 -1.28
C ILE A 167 10.37 2.66 0.17
N ILE A 168 11.35 2.54 1.05
CA ILE A 168 11.16 2.52 2.50
C ILE A 168 11.57 3.87 3.06
N THR A 169 10.72 4.45 3.90
CA THR A 169 11.04 5.62 4.72
C THR A 169 10.92 5.23 6.19
N VAL A 170 12.01 5.37 6.93
CA VAL A 170 12.07 5.10 8.37
C VAL A 170 11.99 6.42 9.12
N ASN A 171 11.21 6.48 10.20
CA ASN A 171 11.13 7.66 11.04
C ASN A 171 12.50 7.93 11.68
N GLN A 172 12.93 9.19 11.68
CA GLN A 172 14.26 9.59 12.14
C GLN A 172 14.57 9.11 13.57
N GLU A 173 13.59 9.12 14.47
CA GLU A 173 13.75 8.67 15.87
C GLU A 173 14.13 7.18 16.01
N GLU A 174 13.87 6.38 14.97
CA GLU A 174 14.23 4.96 14.91
C GLU A 174 15.51 4.70 14.08
N ASP A 175 15.96 5.66 13.27
CA ASP A 175 17.21 5.56 12.48
C ASP A 175 18.46 5.88 13.33
N GLU A 176 18.29 6.57 14.46
CA GLU A 176 19.38 6.97 15.36
C GLU A 176 19.69 5.92 16.46
N LYS A 177 18.99 4.78 16.47
CA LYS A 177 19.18 3.65 17.42
C LYS A 177 19.98 2.51 16.79
#